data_AF-A0A4D7E264-F1
#
_entry.id   AF-A0A4D7E264-F1
#
_cell.length_a   1.000
_cell.length_b   1.000
_cell.length_c   1.000
_cell.angle_alpha   90.00
_cell.angle_beta   90.00
_cell.angle_gamma   90.00
#
_symmetry.space_group_name_H-M   'P 1'
#
loop_
_entity.id
_entity.type
_entity.pdbx_description
1 polymer ?
#
loop_
_entity_poly.entity_id
_entity_poly.type
_entity_poly.pdbx_seq_one_letter_code
_entity_poly.pdbx_strand_id
1 'polypeptide(L)'
;MIKEVIERVRSSFTRALAAALAAAFAFWASRQLLGHEQPVFAAISALICLAPGIPSHIRQGFGLIVGVTLGILIGEIALTVPNEYAEIRLASATFIAMIIACTFGMPPVVPIQAGASAMLVLLMGPQTAGFVRFLDVVIGVTTGLVVAFVFFRERLKF
;
A
#
# COMPACT_ATOMS: atom_id res chain seq x y z
N MET A 1 18.12 2.43 27.50
CA MET A 1 17.38 1.35 26.80
C MET A 1 15.86 1.36 27.03
N ILE A 2 15.29 0.92 28.18
CA ILE A 2 13.81 0.84 28.36
C ILE A 2 13.12 2.22 28.24
N LYS A 3 13.68 3.26 28.85
CA LYS A 3 13.13 4.63 28.79
C LYS A 3 13.06 5.16 27.34
N GLU A 4 14.12 4.95 26.55
CA GLU A 4 14.16 5.33 25.14
C GLU A 4 13.11 4.59 24.30
N VAL A 5 12.87 3.30 24.58
CA VAL A 5 11.81 2.53 23.90
C VAL A 5 10.43 3.12 24.22
N ILE A 6 10.17 3.47 25.48
CA ILE A 6 8.90 4.08 25.89
C ILE A 6 8.69 5.44 25.19
N GLU A 7 9.73 6.26 25.08
CA GLU A 7 9.65 7.55 24.38
C GLU A 7 9.38 7.39 22.88
N ARG A 8 10.02 6.41 22.21
CA ARG A 8 9.75 6.08 20.79
C ARG A 8 8.32 5.59 20.57
N VAL A 9 7.80 4.76 21.47
CA VAL A 9 6.40 4.32 21.42
C VAL A 9 5.46 5.50 21.61
N ARG A 10 5.67 6.32 22.64
CA ARG A 10 4.82 7.47 22.95
C ARG A 10 4.76 8.48 21.81
N SER A 11 5.91 8.75 21.18
CA SER A 11 6.02 9.66 20.03
C SER A 11 5.38 9.10 18.74
N SER A 12 5.27 7.78 18.61
CA SER A 12 4.68 7.13 17.44
C SER A 12 3.21 6.73 17.62
N PHE A 13 2.73 6.66 18.87
CA PHE A 13 1.43 6.10 19.23
C PHE A 13 0.27 6.72 18.45
N THR A 14 0.14 8.05 18.47
CA THR A 14 -0.97 8.74 17.79
C THR A 14 -0.97 8.49 16.29
N ARG A 15 0.21 8.46 15.66
CA ARG A 15 0.33 8.20 14.21
C ARG A 15 0.01 6.75 13.87
N ALA A 16 0.51 5.80 14.66
CA ALA A 16 0.22 4.39 14.48
C ALA A 16 -1.28 4.10 14.66
N LEU A 17 -1.90 4.71 15.68
CA LEU A 17 -3.34 4.58 15.92
C LEU A 17 -4.15 5.17 14.75
N ALA A 18 -3.81 6.37 14.29
CA ALA A 18 -4.48 6.99 13.14
C ALA A 18 -4.33 6.14 11.87
N ALA A 19 -3.15 5.58 11.60
CA ALA A 19 -2.92 4.69 10.47
C ALA A 19 -3.75 3.40 10.55
N ALA A 20 -3.83 2.79 11.75
CA ALA A 20 -4.64 1.60 11.99
C ALA A 20 -6.14 1.87 11.79
N LEU A 21 -6.64 2.99 12.31
CA LEU A 21 -8.04 3.40 12.13
C LEU A 21 -8.34 3.73 10.66
N ALA A 22 -7.44 4.42 9.96
CA ALA A 22 -7.57 4.69 8.54
C ALA A 22 -7.62 3.41 7.70
N ALA A 23 -6.77 2.43 8.01
CA ALA A 23 -6.77 1.12 7.34
C ALA A 23 -8.08 0.37 7.56
N ALA A 24 -8.58 0.31 8.79
CA ALA A 24 -9.86 -0.31 9.11
C ALA A 24 -11.03 0.38 8.40
N PHE A 25 -11.02 1.72 8.36
CA PHE A 25 -12.04 2.50 7.68
C PHE A 25 -11.99 2.32 6.16
N ALA A 26 -10.81 2.35 5.53
CA ALA A 26 -10.65 2.12 4.09
C ALA A 26 -11.13 0.72 3.68
N PHE A 27 -10.81 -0.29 4.50
CA PHE A 27 -11.31 -1.64 4.31
C PHE A 27 -12.83 -1.69 4.36
N TRP A 28 -13.43 -1.12 5.41
CA TRP A 28 -14.89 -1.04 5.53
C TRP A 28 -15.52 -0.27 4.36
N ALA A 29 -14.96 0.88 3.98
CA ALA A 29 -15.47 1.72 2.92
C ALA A 29 -15.47 1.00 1.57
N SER A 30 -14.38 0.31 1.22
CA SER A 30 -14.35 -0.47 -0.01
C SER A 30 -15.37 -1.62 -0.01
N ARG A 31 -15.49 -2.36 1.11
CA ARG A 31 -16.52 -3.41 1.24
C ARG A 31 -17.94 -2.88 1.02
N GLN A 32 -18.26 -1.71 1.59
CA GLN A 32 -19.61 -1.16 1.52
C GLN A 32 -19.91 -0.44 0.21
N LEU A 33 -18.95 0.31 -0.32
CA LEU A 33 -19.14 1.14 -1.52
C LEU A 33 -19.00 0.34 -2.81
N LEU A 34 -18.10 -0.65 -2.84
CA LEU A 34 -17.77 -1.43 -4.04
C LEU A 34 -18.15 -2.91 -3.93
N GLY A 35 -18.58 -3.39 -2.76
CA GLY A 35 -19.00 -4.78 -2.58
C GLY A 35 -17.85 -5.79 -2.57
N HIS A 36 -16.60 -5.35 -2.42
CA HIS A 36 -15.45 -6.25 -2.41
C HIS A 36 -15.44 -7.09 -1.13
N GLU A 37 -15.18 -8.39 -1.19
CA GLU A 37 -15.21 -9.23 0.03
C GLU A 37 -13.98 -8.98 0.92
N GLN A 38 -12.80 -8.88 0.32
CA GLN A 38 -11.53 -8.73 1.03
C GLN A 38 -10.65 -7.62 0.41
N PRO A 39 -10.98 -6.34 0.63
CA PRO A 39 -10.25 -5.20 0.04
C PRO A 39 -8.93 -4.90 0.76
N VAL A 40 -8.00 -5.86 0.71
CA VAL A 40 -6.67 -5.79 1.36
C VAL A 40 -5.87 -4.59 0.86
N PHE A 41 -5.97 -4.30 -0.44
CA PHE A 41 -5.28 -3.16 -1.05
C PHE A 41 -5.74 -1.81 -0.48
N ALA A 42 -7.02 -1.66 -0.11
CA ALA A 42 -7.55 -0.44 0.49
C ALA A 42 -6.96 -0.24 1.89
N ALA A 43 -6.94 -1.31 2.70
CA ALA A 43 -6.37 -1.28 4.04
C ALA A 43 -4.87 -0.93 4.03
N ILE A 44 -4.08 -1.64 3.23
CA ILE A 44 -2.62 -1.45 3.16
C ILE A 44 -2.28 -0.06 2.62
N SER A 45 -3.02 0.41 1.61
CA SER A 45 -2.78 1.74 1.02
C SER A 45 -3.00 2.86 2.03
N ALA A 46 -4.08 2.80 2.82
CA ALA A 46 -4.35 3.77 3.89
C ALA A 46 -3.30 3.68 5.02
N LEU A 47 -2.95 2.46 5.44
CA LEU A 47 -1.93 2.21 6.47
C LEU A 47 -0.60 2.86 6.10
N ILE A 48 -0.12 2.59 4.88
CA ILE A 48 1.18 3.07 4.43
C ILE A 48 1.14 4.59 4.27
N CYS A 49 0.08 5.13 3.66
CA CYS A 49 -0.09 6.58 3.50
C CYS A 49 0.03 7.36 4.83
N LEU A 50 -0.37 6.76 5.96
CA LEU A 50 -0.28 7.37 7.30
C LEU A 50 0.89 6.89 8.16
N ALA A 51 1.78 6.04 7.65
CA ALA A 51 2.77 5.41 8.50
C ALA A 51 3.63 6.46 9.26
N PRO A 52 4.04 6.18 10.51
CA PRO A 52 4.82 7.13 11.29
C PRO A 52 6.16 7.44 10.63
N GLY A 53 6.60 8.70 10.71
CA GLY A 53 7.92 9.11 10.23
C GLY A 53 7.99 9.54 8.76
N ILE A 54 6.87 9.54 8.04
CA ILE A 54 6.84 10.07 6.68
C ILE A 54 6.92 11.61 6.65
N PRO A 55 7.78 12.18 5.77
CA PRO A 55 7.92 13.63 5.65
C PRO A 55 6.77 14.31 4.90
N SER A 56 6.14 13.64 3.92
CA SER A 56 5.00 14.15 3.16
C SER A 56 4.04 13.02 2.79
N HIS A 57 2.85 13.04 3.38
CA HIS A 57 1.79 12.05 3.11
C HIS A 57 1.28 12.13 1.67
N ILE A 58 1.28 13.32 1.07
CA ILE A 58 0.88 13.53 -0.33
C ILE A 58 1.88 12.83 -1.27
N ARG A 59 3.18 13.13 -1.14
CA ARG A 59 4.21 12.50 -1.98
C ARG A 59 4.24 10.99 -1.79
N GLN A 60 3.98 10.53 -0.56
CA GLN A 60 3.85 9.11 -0.28
C GLN A 60 2.62 8.50 -0.94
N GLY A 61 1.45 9.15 -0.88
CA GLY A 61 0.23 8.68 -1.54
C GLY A 61 0.42 8.53 -3.04
N PHE A 62 1.03 9.52 -3.70
CA PHE A 62 1.37 9.42 -5.12
C PHE A 62 2.34 8.27 -5.41
N GLY A 63 3.43 8.16 -4.65
CA GLY A 63 4.38 7.06 -4.80
C GLY A 63 3.73 5.70 -4.60
N LEU A 64 2.77 5.60 -3.67
CA LEU A 64 2.02 4.38 -3.42
C LEU A 64 1.15 4.00 -4.62
N ILE A 65 0.37 4.94 -5.17
CA ILE A 65 -0.44 4.68 -6.36
C ILE A 65 0.45 4.16 -7.50
N VAL A 66 1.58 4.81 -7.76
CA VAL A 66 2.51 4.39 -8.83
C VAL A 66 3.06 2.99 -8.58
N GLY A 67 3.61 2.75 -7.38
CA GLY A 67 4.21 1.47 -7.03
C GLY A 67 3.20 0.33 -7.07
N VAL A 68 2.04 0.52 -6.44
CA VAL A 68 1.00 -0.52 -6.39
C VAL A 68 0.43 -0.80 -7.78
N THR A 69 0.17 0.22 -8.59
CA THR A 69 -0.36 0.03 -9.97
C THR A 69 0.61 -0.83 -10.79
N LEU A 70 1.90 -0.52 -10.73
CA LEU A 70 2.92 -1.31 -11.41
C LEU A 70 2.97 -2.75 -10.88
N GLY A 71 2.92 -2.93 -9.57
CA GLY A 71 2.92 -4.26 -8.96
C GLY A 71 1.69 -5.09 -9.32
N ILE A 72 0.50 -4.48 -9.37
CA ILE A 72 -0.72 -5.13 -9.86
C ILE A 72 -0.52 -5.57 -11.31
N LEU A 73 -0.06 -4.67 -12.19
CA LEU A 73 0.17 -5.00 -13.60
C LEU A 73 1.13 -6.19 -13.78
N ILE A 74 2.27 -6.16 -13.10
CA ILE A 74 3.25 -7.26 -13.16
C ILE A 74 2.68 -8.54 -12.54
N GLY A 75 1.94 -8.44 -11.42
CA GLY A 75 1.29 -9.58 -10.79
C GLY A 75 0.24 -10.25 -11.70
N GLU A 76 -0.59 -9.46 -12.38
CA GLU A 76 -1.59 -9.94 -13.33
C GLU A 76 -0.95 -10.65 -14.53
N ILE A 77 0.14 -10.10 -15.07
CA ILE A 77 0.93 -10.77 -16.11
C ILE A 77 1.51 -12.07 -15.57
N ALA A 78 2.05 -12.05 -14.35
CA ALA A 78 2.62 -13.24 -13.75
C ALA A 78 1.59 -14.35 -13.53
N LEU A 79 0.32 -14.02 -13.23
CA LEU A 79 -0.76 -15.00 -13.07
C LEU A 79 -1.00 -15.87 -14.33
N THR A 80 -0.56 -15.45 -15.52
CA THR A 80 -0.65 -16.27 -16.74
C THR A 80 0.37 -17.41 -16.76
N VAL A 81 1.38 -17.38 -15.89
CA VAL A 81 2.38 -18.45 -15.74
C VAL A 81 1.78 -19.58 -14.91
N PRO A 82 1.94 -20.86 -15.32
CA PRO A 82 1.39 -22.01 -14.60
C PRO A 82 1.77 -22.08 -13.12
N ASN A 83 0.85 -22.60 -12.30
CA ASN A 83 1.02 -22.69 -10.85
C ASN A 83 2.16 -23.65 -10.40
N GLU A 84 2.61 -24.57 -11.27
CA GLU A 84 3.75 -25.45 -11.02
C GLU A 84 5.04 -24.68 -10.69
N TYR A 85 5.14 -23.44 -11.17
CA TYR A 85 6.28 -22.56 -10.95
C TYR A 85 6.00 -21.47 -9.91
N ALA A 86 5.11 -21.70 -8.94
CA ALA A 86 4.63 -20.67 -8.01
C ALA A 86 5.76 -19.85 -7.34
N GLU A 87 6.80 -20.52 -6.85
CA GLU A 87 7.93 -19.87 -6.18
C GLU A 87 8.76 -19.01 -7.14
N ILE A 88 9.06 -19.54 -8.32
CA ILE A 88 9.82 -18.84 -9.37
C ILE A 88 9.01 -17.65 -9.90
N ARG A 89 7.70 -17.84 -10.10
CA ARG A 89 6.76 -16.79 -10.51
C ARG A 89 6.73 -15.67 -9.47
N LEU A 90 6.63 -16.01 -8.18
CA LEU A 90 6.64 -15.02 -7.10
C LEU A 90 7.95 -14.24 -7.06
N ALA A 91 9.09 -14.95 -7.08
CA ALA A 91 10.41 -14.32 -7.04
C ALA A 91 10.67 -13.42 -8.26
N SER A 92 10.38 -13.91 -9.46
CA SER A 92 10.60 -13.17 -10.71
C SER A 92 9.66 -11.96 -10.82
N ALA A 93 8.37 -12.09 -10.55
CA ALA A 93 7.42 -10.99 -10.60
C ALA A 93 7.77 -9.88 -9.60
N THR A 94 8.14 -10.26 -8.37
CA THR A 94 8.56 -9.32 -7.33
C THR A 94 9.82 -8.56 -7.77
N PHE A 95 10.84 -9.29 -8.24
CA PHE A 95 12.08 -8.69 -8.71
C PHE A 95 11.86 -7.73 -9.89
N ILE A 96 11.11 -8.15 -10.90
CA ILE A 96 10.79 -7.36 -12.09
C ILE A 96 10.04 -6.08 -11.70
N ALA A 97 9.00 -6.19 -10.87
CA ALA A 97 8.23 -5.04 -10.41
C ALA A 97 9.11 -4.02 -9.66
N MET A 98 9.99 -4.51 -8.77
CA MET A 98 10.91 -3.66 -8.01
C MET A 98 11.93 -2.97 -8.92
N ILE A 99 12.56 -3.70 -9.86
CA ILE A 99 13.56 -3.12 -10.77
C ILE A 99 12.93 -2.05 -11.66
N ILE A 100 11.75 -2.31 -12.23
CA ILE A 100 11.05 -1.31 -13.04
C ILE A 100 10.72 -0.08 -12.18
N ALA A 101 10.21 -0.26 -10.97
CA ALA A 101 9.90 0.85 -10.06
C ALA A 101 11.14 1.69 -9.68
N CYS A 102 12.30 1.05 -9.51
CA CYS A 102 13.56 1.74 -9.22
C CYS A 102 13.96 2.73 -10.33
N THR A 103 13.58 2.46 -11.59
CA THR A 103 13.90 3.36 -12.71
C THR A 103 13.23 4.74 -12.60
N PHE A 104 12.19 4.88 -11.77
CA PHE A 104 11.45 6.13 -11.62
C PHE A 104 12.13 7.15 -10.69
N GLY A 105 13.22 6.78 -9.99
CA GLY A 105 13.93 7.68 -9.08
C GLY A 105 13.08 8.17 -7.89
N MET A 106 12.01 7.42 -7.56
CA MET A 106 11.07 7.77 -6.49
C MET A 106 11.53 7.27 -5.11
N PRO A 107 10.92 7.74 -4.00
CA PRO A 107 11.29 7.30 -2.67
C PRO A 107 11.18 5.77 -2.48
N PRO A 108 11.90 5.16 -1.52
CA PRO A 108 11.98 3.71 -1.36
C PRO A 108 10.63 2.98 -1.21
N VAL A 109 9.59 3.67 -0.76
CA VAL A 109 8.23 3.12 -0.67
C VAL A 109 7.71 2.62 -2.03
N VAL A 110 8.10 3.26 -3.15
CA VAL A 110 7.58 2.92 -4.49
C VAL A 110 8.03 1.54 -4.95
N PRO A 111 9.34 1.21 -5.02
CA PRO A 111 9.76 -0.14 -5.34
C PRO A 111 9.30 -1.18 -4.31
N ILE A 112 9.27 -0.85 -3.01
CA ILE A 112 8.73 -1.76 -1.99
C ILE A 112 7.27 -2.11 -2.29
N GLN A 113 6.45 -1.13 -2.65
CA GLN A 113 5.04 -1.36 -2.95
C GLN A 113 4.82 -2.08 -4.27
N ALA A 114 5.64 -1.84 -5.29
CA ALA A 114 5.59 -2.59 -6.53
C ALA A 114 5.83 -4.09 -6.29
N GLY A 115 6.89 -4.44 -5.56
CA GLY A 115 7.16 -5.83 -5.19
C GLY A 115 6.07 -6.44 -4.32
N ALA A 116 5.66 -5.75 -3.24
CA ALA A 116 4.63 -6.24 -2.32
C ALA A 116 3.29 -6.47 -3.01
N SER A 117 2.90 -5.59 -3.93
CA SER A 117 1.63 -5.69 -4.66
C SER A 117 1.64 -6.85 -5.66
N ALA A 118 2.76 -7.06 -6.36
CA ALA A 118 2.92 -8.23 -7.23
C ALA A 118 2.79 -9.54 -6.43
N MET A 119 3.42 -9.61 -5.25
CA MET A 119 3.27 -10.76 -4.35
C MET A 119 1.81 -10.95 -3.92
N LEU A 120 1.13 -9.89 -3.46
CA LEU A 120 -0.27 -9.98 -3.03
C LEU A 120 -1.19 -10.44 -4.15
N VAL A 121 -1.03 -9.92 -5.38
CA VAL A 121 -1.79 -10.38 -6.55
C VAL A 121 -1.62 -11.88 -6.79
N LEU A 122 -0.38 -12.36 -6.75
CA LEU A 122 -0.08 -13.78 -6.96
C LEU A 122 -0.62 -14.68 -5.84
N LEU A 123 -0.51 -14.24 -4.59
CA LEU A 123 -0.95 -15.00 -3.41
C LEU A 123 -2.47 -15.05 -3.27
N MET A 124 -3.17 -13.97 -3.66
CA MET A 124 -4.63 -13.91 -3.65
C MET A 124 -5.26 -14.61 -4.87
N GLY A 125 -4.46 -14.84 -5.93
CA GLY A 125 -4.90 -15.53 -7.14
C GLY A 125 -5.79 -14.67 -8.05
N PRO A 126 -6.35 -15.25 -9.13
CA PRO A 126 -7.05 -14.50 -10.18
C PRO A 126 -8.51 -14.15 -9.85
N GLN A 127 -8.99 -14.48 -8.64
CA GLN A 127 -10.41 -14.30 -8.27
C GLN A 127 -10.86 -12.84 -8.27
N THR A 128 -9.91 -11.91 -8.15
CA THR A 128 -10.15 -10.47 -8.14
C THR A 128 -9.41 -9.84 -9.30
N ALA A 129 -10.12 -9.13 -10.18
CA ALA A 129 -9.50 -8.44 -11.30
C ALA A 129 -8.54 -7.33 -10.82
N GLY A 130 -7.46 -7.10 -11.57
CA GLY A 130 -6.49 -6.04 -11.27
C GLY A 130 -7.13 -4.66 -11.16
N PHE A 131 -8.16 -4.38 -11.95
CA PHE A 131 -8.91 -3.12 -11.87
C PHE A 131 -9.61 -2.93 -10.52
N VAL A 132 -10.20 -4.00 -9.96
CA VAL A 132 -10.85 -4.00 -8.64
C VAL A 132 -9.83 -3.69 -7.54
N ARG A 133 -8.64 -4.32 -7.63
CA ARG A 133 -7.52 -4.04 -6.73
C ARG A 133 -7.02 -2.59 -6.86
N PHE A 134 -7.00 -2.03 -8.06
CA PHE A 134 -6.62 -0.63 -8.26
C PHE A 134 -7.63 0.34 -7.63
N LEU A 135 -8.94 0.07 -7.74
CA LEU A 135 -9.96 0.89 -7.07
C LEU A 135 -9.81 0.87 -5.54
N ASP A 136 -9.48 -0.30 -4.98
CA ASP A 136 -9.16 -0.42 -3.56
C ASP A 136 -8.02 0.51 -3.14
N VAL A 137 -6.95 0.57 -3.94
CA VAL A 137 -5.81 1.46 -3.69
C VAL A 137 -6.24 2.92 -3.68
N VAL A 138 -7.07 3.33 -4.63
CA VAL A 138 -7.60 4.71 -4.68
C VAL A 138 -8.39 5.02 -3.41
N ILE A 139 -9.27 4.12 -2.96
CA ILE A 139 -10.01 4.29 -1.69
C ILE A 139 -9.06 4.39 -0.50
N GLY A 140 -8.04 3.54 -0.44
CA GLY A 140 -7.07 3.55 0.65
C GLY A 140 -6.23 4.82 0.70
N VAL A 141 -5.67 5.25 -0.43
CA VAL A 141 -4.87 6.49 -0.50
C VAL A 141 -5.72 7.71 -0.21
N THR A 142 -6.92 7.80 -0.77
CA THR A 142 -7.82 8.94 -0.49
C THR A 142 -8.22 8.97 0.98
N THR A 143 -8.59 7.84 1.57
CA THR A 143 -8.85 7.72 3.01
C THR A 143 -7.65 8.18 3.83
N GLY A 144 -6.45 7.71 3.49
CA GLY A 144 -5.24 8.09 4.17
C GLY A 144 -4.99 9.60 4.09
N LEU A 145 -5.06 10.19 2.90
CA LEU A 145 -4.85 11.63 2.74
C LEU A 145 -5.89 12.46 3.50
N VAL A 146 -7.16 12.04 3.53
CA VAL A 146 -8.21 12.71 4.31
C VAL A 146 -7.91 12.65 5.80
N VAL A 147 -7.56 11.48 6.34
CA VAL A 147 -7.22 11.35 7.77
C VAL A 147 -5.96 12.17 8.08
N ALA A 148 -4.95 12.14 7.22
CA ALA A 148 -3.76 12.96 7.40
C ALA A 148 -4.06 14.46 7.40
N PHE A 149 -4.97 14.92 6.52
CA PHE A 149 -5.42 16.30 6.47
C PHE A 149 -6.15 16.72 7.75
N VAL A 150 -7.04 15.87 8.27
CA VAL A 150 -7.82 16.16 9.48
C VAL A 150 -6.95 16.14 10.74
N PHE A 151 -6.06 15.15 10.88
CA PHE A 151 -5.32 14.90 12.13
C PHE A 151 -3.90 15.50 12.15
N PHE A 152 -3.27 15.76 11.01
CA PHE A 152 -1.87 16.23 10.93
C PHE A 152 -1.70 17.57 10.21
N ARG A 153 -2.75 18.41 10.26
CA ARG A 153 -2.94 19.70 9.57
C ARG A 153 -1.73 20.67 9.59
N GLU A 154 -0.79 20.55 10.52
CA GLU A 154 0.39 21.43 10.62
C GLU A 154 1.60 21.07 9.73
N ARG A 155 1.58 19.95 8.97
CA ARG A 155 2.76 19.52 8.17
C ARG A 155 2.52 19.22 6.69
N LEU A 156 1.49 19.80 6.09
CA LEU A 156 1.33 19.79 4.63
C LEU A 156 2.22 20.88 4.00
N LYS A 157 3.54 20.67 4.03
CA LYS A 157 4.45 21.44 3.17
C LYS A 157 4.40 20.79 1.79
N PHE A 158 3.85 21.53 0.84
CA PHE A 158 3.86 21.19 -0.59
C PHE A 158 5.29 21.20 -1.13
#